data_AF-A0AAU7Q8J4-F1
#
_entry.id   AF-A0AAU7Q8J4-F1
#
_cell.length_a   1.000
_cell.length_b   1.000
_cell.length_c   1.000
_cell.angle_alpha   90.00
_cell.angle_beta   90.00
_cell.angle_gamma   90.00
#
_symmetry.space_group_name_H-M   'P 1'
#
loop_
_entity.id
_entity.type
_entity.pdbx_description
1 polymer ?
#
loop_
_entity_poly.entity_id
_entity_poly.type
_entity_poly.pdbx_seq_one_letter_code
_entity_poly.pdbx_strand_id
1 'polypeptide(L)'
;MELTVDNFANNGDKQPKTVLGSYGVYMGTKKYNDGNNIKMPEGINFINCKFVRQDVGVHALGLFVQFLNTEFDYSSKFGGFYAGGDKVDFINCYVASQSARDNDFVAFMVQAYAPQTPEPVSIINCTINMQKNSIKDKKSFGIKLSGGAITLNAARVENCFFRGDGYNSCIFIEKSNAVIIRGNTFRVSGQNINIVSVKNMTLCDNFGLGEFVLPQPDGTECWIITGNTGNFAKVDLTKAKNSLIVNQSLSANHIY
;
A
#
# COMPACT_ATOMS: atom_id res chain seq x y z
N MET A 1 1.86 -9.78 -27.04
CA MET A 1 3.31 -9.95 -26.81
C MET A 1 3.54 -9.47 -25.39
N GLU A 2 4.02 -10.34 -24.52
CA GLU A 2 4.32 -10.02 -23.12
C GLU A 2 5.76 -9.51 -23.03
N LEU A 3 6.01 -8.46 -22.24
CA LEU A 3 7.36 -7.99 -21.96
C LEU A 3 7.74 -8.43 -20.55
N THR A 4 8.78 -9.26 -20.43
CA THR A 4 9.40 -9.62 -19.16
C THR A 4 10.72 -8.86 -18.99
N VAL A 5 10.88 -8.18 -17.86
CA VAL A 5 12.12 -7.49 -17.49
C VAL A 5 12.72 -8.21 -16.28
N ASP A 6 13.96 -8.67 -16.41
CA ASP A 6 14.77 -9.23 -15.34
C ASP A 6 16.09 -8.44 -15.30
N ASN A 7 16.36 -7.75 -14.20
CA ASN A 7 17.55 -6.90 -14.08
C ASN A 7 18.06 -6.83 -12.63
N PHE A 8 19.33 -7.14 -12.45
CA PHE A 8 20.03 -7.07 -11.18
C PHE A 8 20.93 -5.83 -11.12
N ALA A 9 20.58 -4.85 -10.27
CA ALA A 9 21.47 -3.76 -9.93
C ALA A 9 22.21 -4.07 -8.61
N ASN A 10 23.53 -4.21 -8.65
CA ASN A 10 24.36 -4.41 -7.47
C ASN A 10 24.46 -3.12 -6.63
N ASN A 11 23.92 -3.12 -5.40
CA ASN A 11 23.90 -1.95 -4.51
C ASN A 11 24.54 -2.18 -3.12
N GLY A 12 25.86 -2.21 -3.05
CA GLY A 12 26.52 -1.93 -1.76
C GLY A 12 26.18 -0.53 -1.23
N ASP A 13 26.29 -0.31 0.09
CA ASP A 13 25.99 0.95 0.80
C ASP A 13 26.69 2.21 0.24
N LYS A 14 27.68 2.04 -0.64
CA LYS A 14 28.54 3.07 -1.23
C LYS A 14 28.20 3.48 -2.67
N GLN A 15 27.11 3.00 -3.27
CA GLN A 15 26.74 3.42 -4.64
C GLN A 15 26.34 4.90 -4.72
N PRO A 16 26.63 5.61 -5.84
CA PRO A 16 26.23 7.01 -6.03
C PRO A 16 24.72 7.19 -5.86
N LYS A 17 24.31 8.28 -5.21
CA LYS A 17 22.89 8.67 -5.19
C LYS A 17 22.49 9.04 -6.62
N THR A 18 21.37 8.50 -7.10
CA THR A 18 20.75 9.03 -8.33
C THR A 18 20.19 10.42 -8.06
N VAL A 19 20.10 11.26 -9.08
CA VAL A 19 19.63 12.64 -8.95
C VAL A 19 18.19 12.65 -8.40
N LEU A 20 17.88 13.58 -7.49
CA LEU A 20 16.52 13.83 -7.00
C LEU A 20 15.57 14.05 -8.18
N GLY A 21 14.39 13.44 -8.15
CA GLY A 21 13.43 13.37 -9.26
C GLY A 21 13.58 12.15 -10.18
N SER A 22 14.39 11.16 -9.81
CA SER A 22 14.60 9.93 -10.60
C SER A 22 13.55 8.85 -10.35
N TYR A 23 13.33 8.01 -11.36
CA TYR A 23 12.47 6.81 -11.31
C TYR A 23 13.30 5.56 -11.61
N GLY A 24 13.05 4.45 -10.90
CA GLY A 24 13.62 3.16 -11.28
C GLY A 24 12.93 2.64 -12.55
N VAL A 25 11.60 2.67 -12.54
CA VAL A 25 10.74 2.51 -13.72
C VAL A 25 9.71 3.61 -13.76
N TYR A 26 9.50 4.18 -14.95
CA TYR A 26 8.43 5.13 -15.22
C TYR A 26 7.54 4.61 -16.34
N MET A 27 6.28 4.32 -16.00
CA MET A 27 5.23 3.99 -16.97
C MET A 27 4.36 5.20 -17.24
N GLY A 28 4.09 5.43 -18.52
CA GLY A 28 3.20 6.49 -18.98
C GLY A 28 2.39 6.03 -20.19
N THR A 29 1.31 6.76 -20.47
CA THR A 29 0.54 6.55 -21.69
C THR A 29 1.26 7.15 -22.89
N LYS A 30 0.99 6.60 -24.08
CA LYS A 30 1.50 7.13 -25.34
C LYS A 30 0.38 7.30 -26.33
N LYS A 31 0.35 8.46 -26.99
CA LYS A 31 -0.59 8.75 -28.07
C LYS A 31 -0.06 8.16 -29.38
N TYR A 32 -0.92 7.43 -30.09
CA TYR A 32 -0.66 6.92 -31.42
C TYR A 32 -1.65 7.52 -32.42
N ASN A 33 -1.22 7.73 -33.66
CA ASN A 33 -2.10 8.12 -34.76
C ASN A 33 -2.78 6.88 -35.36
N ASP A 34 -3.37 6.05 -34.51
CA ASP A 34 -4.26 4.96 -34.88
C ASP A 34 -5.63 5.20 -34.26
N GLY A 35 -6.66 4.48 -34.69
CA GLY A 35 -8.04 4.67 -34.23
C GLY A 35 -8.25 4.52 -32.72
N ASN A 36 -7.23 4.07 -31.97
CA ASN A 36 -7.27 3.86 -30.54
C ASN A 36 -6.61 4.98 -29.71
N ASN A 37 -6.16 6.08 -30.33
CA ASN A 37 -5.68 7.33 -29.73
C ASN A 37 -4.61 7.19 -28.62
N ILE A 38 -4.96 6.71 -27.42
CA ILE A 38 -4.09 6.59 -26.25
C ILE A 38 -3.91 5.11 -25.91
N LYS A 39 -2.65 4.65 -25.87
CA LYS A 39 -2.31 3.32 -25.37
C LYS A 39 -1.62 3.42 -24.02
N MET A 40 -1.89 2.44 -23.17
CA MET A 40 -1.20 2.25 -21.90
C MET A 40 -0.34 0.98 -21.96
N PRO A 41 0.67 0.86 -21.08
CA PRO A 41 1.40 -0.39 -20.91
C PRO A 41 0.44 -1.53 -20.54
N GLU A 42 0.63 -2.69 -21.15
CA GLU A 42 -0.23 -3.87 -20.94
C GLU A 42 0.60 -5.15 -20.93
N GLY A 43 0.32 -6.06 -20.00
CA GLY A 43 0.95 -7.38 -19.95
C GLY A 43 2.47 -7.31 -19.73
N ILE A 44 2.91 -6.55 -18.72
CA ILE A 44 4.33 -6.36 -18.41
C ILE A 44 4.64 -6.92 -17.03
N ASN A 45 5.66 -7.78 -16.98
CA ASN A 45 6.12 -8.42 -15.76
C ASN A 45 7.57 -8.02 -15.44
N PHE A 46 7.78 -7.43 -14.27
CA PHE A 46 9.11 -7.18 -13.69
C PHE A 46 9.39 -8.28 -12.69
N ILE A 47 10.43 -9.08 -12.92
CA ILE A 47 10.70 -10.28 -12.14
C ILE A 47 12.13 -10.20 -11.63
N ASN A 48 12.33 -10.40 -10.32
CA ASN A 48 13.65 -10.37 -9.67
C ASN A 48 14.41 -9.04 -9.87
N CYS A 49 13.67 -7.95 -10.14
CA CYS A 49 14.24 -6.63 -10.37
C CYS A 49 14.68 -5.95 -9.07
N LYS A 50 15.69 -5.09 -9.16
CA LYS A 50 16.10 -4.24 -8.04
C LYS A 50 16.22 -2.77 -8.44
N PHE A 51 15.42 -1.91 -7.80
CA PHE A 51 15.42 -0.46 -7.97
C PHE A 51 15.89 0.22 -6.68
N VAL A 52 17.00 0.95 -6.77
CA VAL A 52 17.73 1.45 -5.60
C VAL A 52 17.99 2.95 -5.67
N ARG A 53 17.68 3.66 -4.58
CA ARG A 53 18.05 5.08 -4.35
C ARG A 53 17.42 6.10 -5.31
N GLN A 54 16.38 5.73 -6.06
CA GLN A 54 15.57 6.68 -6.83
C GLN A 54 14.64 7.50 -5.92
N ASP A 55 14.01 8.55 -6.44
CA ASP A 55 12.91 9.18 -5.70
C ASP A 55 11.72 8.24 -5.60
N VAL A 56 11.42 7.59 -6.72
CA VAL A 56 10.33 6.63 -6.86
C VAL A 56 10.91 5.34 -7.43
N GLY A 57 10.81 4.23 -6.70
CA GLY A 57 11.26 2.93 -7.21
C GLY A 57 10.52 2.58 -8.50
N VAL A 58 9.20 2.64 -8.48
CA VAL A 58 8.38 2.55 -9.70
C VAL A 58 7.15 3.45 -9.68
N HIS A 59 6.92 4.13 -10.80
CA HIS A 59 5.65 4.75 -11.17
C HIS A 59 4.92 3.79 -12.12
N ALA A 60 3.98 2.99 -11.58
CA ALA A 60 3.31 1.91 -12.28
C ALA A 60 1.95 2.35 -12.83
N LEU A 61 1.76 2.17 -14.13
CA LEU A 61 0.51 2.46 -14.84
C LEU A 61 0.29 1.42 -15.92
N GLY A 62 -0.90 0.82 -15.99
CA GLY A 62 -1.23 -0.08 -17.09
C GLY A 62 -2.30 -1.13 -16.80
N LEU A 63 -2.46 -2.06 -17.73
CA LEU A 63 -3.37 -3.19 -17.68
C LEU A 63 -2.57 -4.48 -17.48
N PHE A 64 -2.86 -5.27 -16.44
CA PHE A 64 -2.07 -6.49 -16.12
C PHE A 64 -0.55 -6.21 -16.01
N VAL A 65 -0.16 -5.29 -15.13
CA VAL A 65 1.27 -5.04 -14.82
C VAL A 65 1.63 -5.70 -13.49
N GLN A 66 2.73 -6.46 -13.43
CA GLN A 66 3.14 -7.13 -12.20
C GLN A 66 4.61 -6.87 -11.85
N PHE A 67 4.86 -6.72 -10.55
CA PHE A 67 6.18 -6.70 -9.94
C PHE A 67 6.30 -7.93 -9.05
N LEU A 68 7.09 -8.90 -9.46
CA LEU A 68 7.30 -10.18 -8.79
C LEU A 68 8.71 -10.20 -8.23
N ASN A 69 8.87 -10.51 -6.95
CA ASN A 69 10.19 -10.61 -6.29
C ASN A 69 11.07 -9.37 -6.50
N THR A 70 10.44 -8.19 -6.55
CA THR A 70 11.14 -6.93 -6.87
C THR A 70 11.53 -6.19 -5.59
N GLU A 71 12.74 -5.64 -5.56
CA GLU A 71 13.23 -4.80 -4.46
C GLU A 71 13.13 -3.32 -4.81
N PHE A 72 12.50 -2.53 -3.93
CA PHE A 72 12.48 -1.06 -3.99
C PHE A 72 13.25 -0.53 -2.78
N ASP A 73 14.57 -0.40 -2.91
CA ASP A 73 15.47 -0.18 -1.79
C ASP A 73 15.93 1.29 -1.71
N TYR A 74 15.84 1.89 -0.54
CA TYR A 74 16.26 3.26 -0.25
C TYR A 74 15.69 4.33 -1.17
N SER A 75 14.48 4.12 -1.71
CA SER A 75 13.81 5.17 -2.47
C SER A 75 13.50 6.37 -1.56
N SER A 76 13.54 7.58 -2.11
CA SER A 76 13.46 8.80 -1.30
C SER A 76 12.03 9.22 -0.96
N LYS A 77 11.04 8.88 -1.81
CA LYS A 77 9.62 9.22 -1.65
C LYS A 77 8.71 8.00 -1.68
N PHE A 78 8.85 7.15 -2.70
CA PHE A 78 7.97 6.00 -2.89
C PHE A 78 8.75 4.75 -3.27
N GLY A 79 8.41 3.59 -2.71
CA GLY A 79 8.84 2.30 -3.26
C GLY A 79 8.09 2.02 -4.55
N GLY A 80 6.85 1.54 -4.42
CA GLY A 80 5.89 1.44 -5.52
C GLY A 80 4.84 2.56 -5.46
N PHE A 81 4.61 3.23 -6.58
CA PHE A 81 3.52 4.20 -6.74
C PHE A 81 2.60 3.74 -7.87
N TYR A 82 1.37 3.37 -7.51
CA TYR A 82 0.32 3.11 -8.48
C TYR A 82 -0.24 4.43 -9.01
N ALA A 83 -0.20 4.58 -10.33
CA ALA A 83 -0.55 5.79 -11.05
C ALA A 83 -1.71 5.60 -12.04
N GLY A 84 -2.48 4.52 -11.92
CA GLY A 84 -3.67 4.26 -12.72
C GLY A 84 -3.60 3.01 -13.60
N GLY A 85 -4.73 2.64 -14.18
CA GLY A 85 -4.88 1.47 -15.05
C GLY A 85 -5.85 0.45 -14.47
N ASP A 86 -5.82 -0.76 -15.02
CA ASP A 86 -6.73 -1.85 -14.66
C ASP A 86 -5.88 -3.08 -14.33
N LYS A 87 -5.59 -3.25 -13.04
CA LYS A 87 -4.72 -4.28 -12.44
C LYS A 87 -3.21 -4.00 -12.47
N VAL A 88 -2.70 -3.65 -11.28
CA VAL A 88 -1.26 -3.57 -10.97
C VAL A 88 -1.00 -4.37 -9.70
N ASP A 89 -0.11 -5.37 -9.77
CA ASP A 89 0.19 -6.24 -8.63
C ASP A 89 1.65 -6.08 -8.16
N PHE A 90 1.85 -5.97 -6.86
CA PHE A 90 3.14 -6.07 -6.17
C PHE A 90 3.13 -7.36 -5.36
N ILE A 91 3.93 -8.36 -5.77
CA ILE A 91 3.90 -9.70 -5.20
C ILE A 91 5.30 -10.10 -4.75
N ASN A 92 5.42 -10.48 -3.48
CA ASN A 92 6.68 -10.89 -2.86
C ASN A 92 7.79 -9.82 -3.01
N CYS A 93 7.42 -8.55 -2.97
CA CYS A 93 8.36 -7.44 -3.07
C CYS A 93 9.00 -7.12 -1.72
N TYR A 94 10.20 -6.55 -1.75
CA TYR A 94 10.85 -5.97 -0.57
C TYR A 94 10.97 -4.46 -0.72
N VAL A 95 10.63 -3.73 0.33
CA VAL A 95 10.83 -2.27 0.39
C VAL A 95 11.58 -1.91 1.66
N ALA A 96 12.60 -1.07 1.51
CA ALA A 96 13.27 -0.48 2.65
C ALA A 96 13.57 1.00 2.49
N SER A 97 13.60 1.71 3.61
CA SER A 97 13.93 3.13 3.67
C SER A 97 15.09 3.38 4.63
N GLN A 98 16.03 4.23 4.23
CA GLN A 98 17.14 4.70 5.08
C GLN A 98 16.66 5.81 6.03
N SER A 99 17.31 5.96 7.18
CA SER A 99 16.95 6.97 8.19
C SER A 99 17.06 8.42 7.69
N ALA A 100 18.14 8.79 7.00
CA ALA A 100 18.36 10.14 6.51
C ALA A 100 17.67 10.38 5.16
N ARG A 101 16.49 11.01 5.17
CA ARG A 101 15.72 11.36 3.96
C ARG A 101 14.90 12.64 4.14
N ASP A 102 14.93 13.53 3.15
CA ASP A 102 14.31 14.86 3.21
C ASP A 102 12.79 14.88 2.94
N ASN A 103 12.22 13.73 2.57
CA ASN A 103 10.81 13.61 2.17
C ASN A 103 10.00 12.74 3.15
N ASP A 104 8.69 12.90 3.07
CA ASP A 104 7.78 11.85 3.48
C ASP A 104 8.01 10.61 2.62
N PHE A 105 7.75 9.43 3.18
CA PHE A 105 7.95 8.17 2.48
C PHE A 105 6.72 7.27 2.54
N VAL A 106 6.40 6.61 1.42
CA VAL A 106 5.39 5.54 1.39
C VAL A 106 5.98 4.32 0.68
N ALA A 107 6.00 3.15 1.31
CA ALA A 107 6.54 1.96 0.67
C ALA A 107 5.70 1.57 -0.56
N PHE A 108 4.36 1.56 -0.41
CA PHE A 108 3.42 1.42 -1.53
C PHE A 108 2.31 2.47 -1.44
N MET A 109 2.25 3.36 -2.43
CA MET A 109 1.19 4.36 -2.56
C MET A 109 0.19 3.89 -3.62
N VAL A 110 -1.06 3.70 -3.20
CA VAL A 110 -2.20 3.43 -4.08
C VAL A 110 -3.15 4.61 -3.99
N GLN A 111 -3.16 5.42 -5.05
CA GLN A 111 -4.03 6.57 -5.15
C GLN A 111 -5.07 6.36 -6.24
N ALA A 112 -6.31 6.73 -5.93
CA ALA A 112 -7.37 6.71 -6.93
C ALA A 112 -7.03 7.60 -8.12
N TYR A 113 -7.10 7.02 -9.32
CA TYR A 113 -6.77 7.65 -10.58
C TYR A 113 -8.03 8.06 -11.36
N ALA A 114 -9.05 7.18 -11.42
CA ALA A 114 -10.25 7.42 -12.21
C ALA A 114 -11.56 7.21 -11.41
N PRO A 115 -12.56 8.12 -11.54
CA PRO A 115 -13.85 7.95 -10.86
C PRO A 115 -14.55 6.65 -11.26
N GLN A 116 -15.14 5.97 -10.27
CA GLN A 116 -16.03 4.80 -10.46
C GLN A 116 -15.40 3.60 -11.19
N THR A 117 -14.09 3.60 -11.40
CA THR A 117 -13.38 2.47 -12.02
C THR A 117 -12.79 1.62 -10.90
N PRO A 118 -13.03 0.30 -10.88
CA PRO A 118 -12.27 -0.59 -10.01
C PRO A 118 -10.78 -0.47 -10.34
N GLU A 119 -9.95 -0.33 -9.32
CA GLU A 119 -8.50 -0.24 -9.47
C GLU A 119 -7.89 -1.43 -8.74
N PRO A 120 -8.06 -2.67 -9.27
CA PRO A 120 -7.72 -3.90 -8.57
C PRO A 120 -6.20 -4.01 -8.37
N VAL A 121 -5.70 -3.32 -7.36
CA VAL A 121 -4.30 -3.27 -6.98
C VAL A 121 -4.09 -4.25 -5.83
N SER A 122 -3.12 -5.13 -5.99
CA SER A 122 -2.77 -6.11 -4.97
C SER A 122 -1.36 -5.88 -4.46
N ILE A 123 -1.20 -5.84 -3.14
CA ILE A 123 0.10 -5.86 -2.45
C ILE A 123 0.12 -7.11 -1.60
N ILE A 124 0.84 -8.14 -2.05
CA ILE A 124 0.72 -9.51 -1.53
C ILE A 124 2.10 -10.05 -1.17
N ASN A 125 2.22 -10.66 0.02
CA ASN A 125 3.45 -11.32 0.51
C ASN A 125 4.66 -10.37 0.56
N CYS A 126 4.46 -9.06 0.61
CA CYS A 126 5.55 -8.09 0.60
C CYS A 126 6.18 -7.93 1.98
N THR A 127 7.48 -7.68 2.04
CA THR A 127 8.18 -7.28 3.26
C THR A 127 8.52 -5.80 3.23
N ILE A 128 8.10 -5.07 4.25
CA ILE A 128 8.32 -3.63 4.37
C ILE A 128 9.15 -3.38 5.62
N ASN A 129 10.33 -2.79 5.43
CA ASN A 129 11.33 -2.57 6.47
C ASN A 129 11.74 -1.10 6.55
N MET A 130 11.18 -0.36 7.50
CA MET A 130 11.35 1.09 7.54
C MET A 130 12.11 1.55 8.77
N GLN A 131 13.21 2.26 8.54
CA GLN A 131 13.93 3.00 9.58
C GLN A 131 13.25 4.34 9.87
N LYS A 132 13.24 4.74 11.13
CA LYS A 132 12.81 6.08 11.55
C LYS A 132 13.54 7.17 10.79
N ASN A 133 12.77 8.14 10.28
CA ASN A 133 13.34 9.31 9.64
C ASN A 133 14.06 10.16 10.70
N SER A 134 15.32 10.51 10.45
CA SER A 134 16.09 11.39 11.34
C SER A 134 15.68 12.85 11.23
N ILE A 135 14.96 13.23 10.18
CA ILE A 135 14.45 14.58 9.96
C ILE A 135 13.08 14.74 10.60
N LYS A 136 12.94 15.80 11.40
CA LYS A 136 11.73 16.11 12.16
C LYS A 136 10.52 16.32 11.22
N ASP A 137 9.34 15.96 11.72
CA ASP A 137 8.03 16.20 11.11
C ASP A 137 7.79 15.48 9.76
N LYS A 138 8.69 14.58 9.36
CA LYS A 138 8.50 13.71 8.19
C LYS A 138 7.66 12.50 8.53
N LYS A 139 6.70 12.21 7.66
CA LYS A 139 5.76 11.10 7.81
C LYS A 139 6.18 9.92 6.95
N SER A 140 5.81 8.74 7.40
CA SER A 140 6.24 7.49 6.79
C SER A 140 5.19 6.42 6.96
N PHE A 141 4.76 5.85 5.85
CA PHE A 141 3.71 4.84 5.79
C PHE A 141 4.23 3.60 5.08
N GLY A 142 3.83 2.42 5.54
CA GLY A 142 4.11 1.20 4.77
C GLY A 142 3.26 1.21 3.51
N ILE A 143 1.96 1.06 3.66
CA ILE A 143 1.00 1.08 2.55
C ILE A 143 0.03 2.23 2.79
N LYS A 144 -0.16 3.07 1.77
CA LYS A 144 -1.16 4.13 1.79
C LYS A 144 -2.19 3.89 0.69
N LEU A 145 -3.44 3.67 1.08
CA LEU A 145 -4.59 3.56 0.21
C LEU A 145 -5.40 4.86 0.31
N SER A 146 -5.45 5.65 -0.76
CA SER A 146 -6.06 6.99 -0.70
C SER A 146 -6.93 7.28 -1.92
N GLY A 147 -8.18 7.66 -1.68
CA GLY A 147 -9.05 8.19 -2.73
C GLY A 147 -8.63 9.57 -3.25
N GLY A 148 -7.82 10.33 -2.50
CA GLY A 148 -7.46 11.70 -2.85
C GLY A 148 -8.70 12.58 -3.08
N ALA A 149 -8.92 13.00 -4.33
CA ALA A 149 -10.09 13.79 -4.75
C ALA A 149 -11.35 12.94 -4.98
N ILE A 150 -11.20 11.63 -5.20
CA ILE A 150 -12.28 10.69 -5.49
C ILE A 150 -12.28 9.54 -4.47
N THR A 151 -12.97 8.44 -4.76
CA THR A 151 -12.96 7.22 -3.93
C THR A 151 -12.09 6.16 -4.58
N LEU A 152 -11.10 5.64 -3.84
CA LEU A 152 -10.35 4.46 -4.25
C LEU A 152 -11.27 3.25 -4.17
N ASN A 153 -11.33 2.42 -5.22
CA ASN A 153 -12.22 1.27 -5.27
C ASN A 153 -11.43 -0.01 -5.55
N ALA A 154 -11.55 -0.99 -4.66
CA ALA A 154 -10.93 -2.32 -4.74
C ALA A 154 -9.39 -2.33 -4.60
N ALA A 155 -8.88 -2.42 -3.37
CA ALA A 155 -7.46 -2.66 -3.12
C ALA A 155 -7.25 -3.81 -2.12
N ARG A 156 -6.19 -4.59 -2.31
CA ARG A 156 -5.89 -5.78 -1.50
C ARG A 156 -4.50 -5.67 -0.88
N VAL A 157 -4.42 -5.86 0.43
CA VAL A 157 -3.18 -5.89 1.20
C VAL A 157 -3.15 -7.19 2.00
N GLU A 158 -2.40 -8.17 1.52
CA GLU A 158 -2.46 -9.52 2.05
C GLU A 158 -1.08 -10.08 2.40
N ASN A 159 -0.99 -10.73 3.56
CA ASN A 159 0.18 -11.48 4.00
C ASN A 159 1.49 -10.68 4.01
N CYS A 160 1.42 -9.36 4.17
CA CYS A 160 2.61 -8.53 4.23
C CYS A 160 3.25 -8.58 5.62
N PHE A 161 4.58 -8.47 5.65
CA PHE A 161 5.37 -8.43 6.89
C PHE A 161 5.97 -7.04 7.10
N PHE A 162 5.56 -6.38 8.18
CA PHE A 162 6.03 -5.05 8.54
C PHE A 162 7.03 -5.12 9.69
N ARG A 163 8.19 -4.48 9.52
CA ARG A 163 9.21 -4.38 10.57
C ARG A 163 9.93 -3.03 10.55
N GLY A 164 10.59 -2.71 11.66
CA GLY A 164 11.24 -1.42 11.88
C GLY A 164 10.36 -0.44 12.67
N ASP A 165 10.91 0.71 13.03
CA ASP A 165 10.29 1.69 13.91
C ASP A 165 9.93 3.01 13.21
N GLY A 166 10.06 3.06 11.88
CA GLY A 166 9.90 4.28 11.10
C GLY A 166 8.50 4.62 10.62
N TYR A 167 7.46 4.02 11.20
CA TYR A 167 6.08 4.18 10.74
C TYR A 167 5.32 5.22 11.56
N ASN A 168 4.57 6.07 10.86
CA ASN A 168 3.38 6.70 11.43
C ASN A 168 2.24 5.69 11.49
N SER A 169 2.03 4.93 10.42
CA SER A 169 1.16 3.74 10.39
C SER A 169 1.69 2.73 9.37
N CYS A 170 1.61 1.44 9.65
CA CYS A 170 2.01 0.42 8.66
C CYS A 170 1.04 0.41 7.47
N ILE A 171 -0.26 0.47 7.72
CA ILE A 171 -1.29 0.62 6.69
C ILE A 171 -2.13 1.86 7.02
N PHE A 172 -2.26 2.78 6.07
CA PHE A 172 -3.10 3.97 6.19
C PHE A 172 -4.16 3.97 5.08
N ILE A 173 -5.41 4.25 5.45
CA ILE A 173 -6.55 4.19 4.53
C ILE A 173 -7.42 5.42 4.67
N GLU A 174 -7.73 6.07 3.56
CA GLU A 174 -8.70 7.16 3.49
C GLU A 174 -9.50 7.12 2.19
N LYS A 175 -10.77 7.55 2.25
CA LYS A 175 -11.67 7.69 1.10
C LYS A 175 -11.65 6.46 0.19
N SER A 176 -11.83 5.29 0.78
CA SER A 176 -11.69 4.01 0.06
C SER A 176 -12.97 3.16 0.13
N ASN A 177 -13.08 2.21 -0.80
CA ASN A 177 -14.18 1.27 -0.91
C ASN A 177 -13.67 -0.11 -1.35
N ALA A 178 -14.34 -1.17 -0.90
CA ALA A 178 -14.04 -2.57 -1.22
C ALA A 178 -12.57 -2.97 -0.94
N VAL A 179 -12.06 -2.61 0.25
CA VAL A 179 -10.67 -2.89 0.64
C VAL A 179 -10.56 -4.23 1.37
N ILE A 180 -9.54 -5.03 1.06
CA ILE A 180 -9.23 -6.28 1.76
C ILE A 180 -7.87 -6.14 2.45
N ILE A 181 -7.82 -6.42 3.74
CA ILE A 181 -6.62 -6.40 4.57
C ILE A 181 -6.58 -7.70 5.36
N ARG A 182 -5.74 -8.65 4.94
CA ARG A 182 -5.75 -10.00 5.51
C ARG A 182 -4.37 -10.56 5.80
N GLY A 183 -4.20 -11.26 6.92
CA GLY A 183 -3.02 -12.09 7.14
C GLY A 183 -1.71 -11.30 7.36
N ASN A 184 -1.78 -9.99 7.54
CA ASN A 184 -0.57 -9.17 7.68
C ASN A 184 0.06 -9.36 9.06
N THR A 185 1.39 -9.32 9.14
CA THR A 185 2.13 -9.42 10.40
C THR A 185 2.85 -8.12 10.70
N PHE A 186 2.62 -7.56 11.89
CA PHE A 186 3.21 -6.31 12.36
C PHE A 186 4.20 -6.56 13.49
N ARG A 187 5.49 -6.40 13.20
CA ARG A 187 6.58 -6.41 14.18
C ARG A 187 7.13 -4.99 14.35
N VAL A 188 6.24 -4.09 14.76
CA VAL A 188 6.51 -2.65 14.93
C VAL A 188 5.99 -2.17 16.28
N SER A 189 6.50 -1.04 16.76
CA SER A 189 6.03 -0.39 18.00
C SER A 189 5.00 0.72 17.75
N GLY A 190 4.68 1.02 16.48
CA GLY A 190 3.77 2.09 16.08
C GLY A 190 2.33 1.64 15.87
N GLN A 191 1.55 2.47 15.15
CA GLN A 191 0.20 2.09 14.72
C GLN A 191 0.30 1.06 13.59
N ASN A 192 -0.36 -0.08 13.77
CA ASN A 192 -0.42 -1.11 12.73
C ASN A 192 -1.28 -0.61 11.58
N ILE A 193 -2.51 -0.22 11.87
CA ILE A 193 -3.48 0.19 10.86
C ILE A 193 -4.19 1.45 11.33
N ASN A 194 -4.30 2.43 10.43
CA ASN A 194 -5.08 3.64 10.64
C ASN A 194 -6.05 3.86 9.47
N ILE A 195 -7.34 3.76 9.75
CA ILE A 195 -8.42 3.92 8.78
C ILE A 195 -9.18 5.20 9.13
N VAL A 196 -9.13 6.18 8.23
CA VAL A 196 -9.83 7.46 8.35
C VAL A 196 -11.24 7.37 7.73
N SER A 197 -11.38 6.69 6.60
CA SER A 197 -12.68 6.42 6.00
C SER A 197 -12.62 5.27 5.00
N VAL A 198 -13.55 4.32 5.15
CA VAL A 198 -13.72 3.20 4.24
C VAL A 198 -15.17 2.72 4.25
N LYS A 199 -15.75 2.54 3.07
CA LYS A 199 -17.16 2.17 2.94
C LYS A 199 -17.41 0.67 3.11
N ASN A 200 -16.67 -0.14 2.35
CA ASN A 200 -16.73 -1.60 2.42
C ASN A 200 -15.34 -2.13 2.69
N MET A 201 -15.16 -2.98 3.71
CA MET A 201 -13.86 -3.58 4.00
C MET A 201 -13.94 -4.99 4.58
N THR A 202 -12.85 -5.73 4.37
CA THR A 202 -12.52 -6.93 5.14
C THR A 202 -11.19 -6.71 5.85
N LEU A 203 -11.17 -6.83 7.17
CA LEU A 203 -10.00 -6.71 8.03
C LEU A 203 -9.90 -7.99 8.88
N CYS A 204 -9.14 -8.97 8.40
CA CYS A 204 -9.13 -10.31 8.98
C CYS A 204 -7.72 -10.83 9.27
N ASP A 205 -7.57 -11.57 10.37
CA ASP A 205 -6.40 -12.41 10.62
C ASP A 205 -5.06 -11.64 10.57
N ASN A 206 -5.07 -10.37 10.99
CA ASN A 206 -3.85 -9.57 11.05
C ASN A 206 -3.22 -9.69 12.44
N PHE A 207 -1.91 -9.89 12.50
CA PHE A 207 -1.19 -10.24 13.73
C PHE A 207 -0.24 -9.12 14.17
N GLY A 208 -0.35 -8.65 15.42
CA GLY A 208 0.60 -7.68 15.97
C GLY A 208 0.24 -7.18 17.36
N LEU A 209 1.16 -6.47 18.02
CA LEU A 209 0.92 -5.87 19.34
C LEU A 209 0.61 -4.36 19.29
N GLY A 210 0.68 -3.74 18.11
CA GLY A 210 0.36 -2.34 17.88
C GLY A 210 -1.14 -2.03 17.84
N GLU A 211 -1.44 -0.75 17.58
CA GLU A 211 -2.79 -0.19 17.58
C GLU A 211 -3.47 -0.27 16.21
N PHE A 212 -4.78 -0.53 16.21
CA PHE A 212 -5.69 -0.45 15.08
C PHE A 212 -6.66 0.72 15.31
N VAL A 213 -6.66 1.71 14.43
CA VAL A 213 -7.56 2.87 14.49
C VAL A 213 -8.60 2.73 13.38
N LEU A 214 -9.88 2.75 13.76
CA LEU A 214 -11.02 2.69 12.84
C LEU A 214 -11.83 3.99 12.92
N PRO A 215 -12.54 4.37 11.85
CA PRO A 215 -13.47 5.49 11.92
C PRO A 215 -14.71 5.12 12.72
N GLN A 216 -15.46 6.12 13.17
CA GLN A 216 -16.78 5.88 13.74
C GLN A 216 -17.74 5.51 12.60
N PRO A 217 -18.44 4.37 12.68
CA PRO A 217 -19.43 3.98 11.68
C PRO A 217 -20.63 4.93 11.70
N ASP A 218 -21.18 5.23 10.53
CA ASP A 218 -22.45 5.96 10.40
C ASP A 218 -23.66 5.03 10.11
N GLY A 219 -23.39 3.76 9.83
CA GLY A 219 -24.38 2.70 9.57
C GLY A 219 -24.65 2.45 8.10
N THR A 220 -23.91 3.12 7.23
CA THR A 220 -23.95 2.87 5.80
C THR A 220 -22.79 1.99 5.33
N GLU A 221 -21.85 1.66 6.21
CA GLU A 221 -20.70 0.81 5.94
C GLU A 221 -21.02 -0.69 6.07
N CYS A 222 -20.28 -1.51 5.31
CA CYS A 222 -20.28 -2.96 5.45
C CYS A 222 -18.86 -3.45 5.72
N TRP A 223 -18.59 -3.78 6.98
CA TRP A 223 -17.27 -4.23 7.43
C TRP A 223 -17.32 -5.69 7.89
N ILE A 224 -16.27 -6.44 7.58
CA ILE A 224 -15.98 -7.75 8.18
C ILE A 224 -14.68 -7.60 8.95
N ILE A 225 -14.73 -7.70 10.28
CA ILE A 225 -13.55 -7.55 11.15
C ILE A 225 -13.44 -8.75 12.07
N THR A 226 -12.48 -9.66 11.81
CA THR A 226 -12.36 -10.92 12.55
C THR A 226 -10.91 -11.33 12.80
N GLY A 227 -10.62 -11.95 13.94
CA GLY A 227 -9.36 -12.68 14.14
C GLY A 227 -8.08 -11.84 14.15
N ASN A 228 -8.17 -10.52 14.36
CA ASN A 228 -6.98 -9.66 14.41
C ASN A 228 -6.42 -9.61 15.82
N THR A 229 -5.12 -9.81 15.99
CA THR A 229 -4.44 -9.62 17.28
C THR A 229 -3.89 -8.20 17.39
N GLY A 230 -4.11 -7.58 18.56
CA GLY A 230 -3.67 -6.21 18.88
C GLY A 230 -4.76 -5.38 19.54
N ASN A 231 -4.45 -4.11 19.80
CA ASN A 231 -5.34 -3.19 20.49
C ASN A 231 -6.09 -2.34 19.49
N PHE A 232 -7.42 -2.28 19.60
CA PHE A 232 -8.19 -1.31 18.84
C PHE A 232 -8.33 -0.03 19.67
N ALA A 233 -8.13 1.11 19.01
CA ALA A 233 -8.53 2.38 19.58
C ALA A 233 -10.04 2.35 19.87
N LYS A 234 -10.48 3.16 20.84
CA LYS A 234 -11.89 3.19 21.25
C LYS A 234 -12.79 3.58 20.06
N VAL A 235 -13.66 2.67 19.64
CA VAL A 235 -14.60 2.85 18.54
C VAL A 235 -16.01 2.49 19.04
N ASP A 236 -16.99 3.35 18.77
CA ASP A 236 -18.39 3.07 19.05
C ASP A 236 -19.00 2.32 17.87
N LEU A 237 -19.28 1.03 18.06
CA LEU A 237 -19.79 0.15 17.01
C LEU A 237 -21.32 0.10 16.96
N THR A 238 -22.05 0.87 17.77
CA THR A 238 -23.53 0.84 17.83
C THR A 238 -24.21 1.15 16.50
N LYS A 239 -23.52 1.85 15.59
CA LYS A 239 -24.01 2.16 14.25
C LYS A 239 -23.58 1.18 13.18
N ALA A 240 -22.66 0.24 13.43
CA ALA A 240 -22.13 -0.72 12.43
C ALA A 240 -23.11 -1.86 12.08
N LYS A 241 -24.38 -1.54 11.78
CA LYS A 241 -25.50 -2.51 11.70
C LYS A 241 -25.39 -3.50 10.54
N ASN A 242 -24.68 -3.16 9.47
CA ASN A 242 -24.50 -4.05 8.32
C ASN A 242 -23.16 -4.81 8.39
N SER A 243 -22.47 -4.78 9.53
CA SER A 243 -21.11 -5.30 9.67
C SER A 243 -21.07 -6.56 10.55
N LEU A 244 -20.13 -7.46 10.24
CA LEU A 244 -19.77 -8.60 11.07
C LEU A 244 -18.47 -8.26 11.80
N ILE A 245 -18.53 -8.13 13.13
CA ILE A 245 -17.37 -7.76 13.95
C ILE A 245 -17.23 -8.77 15.09
N VAL A 246 -16.18 -9.59 15.00
CA VAL A 246 -15.86 -10.61 16.00
C VAL A 246 -14.37 -10.52 16.31
N ASN A 247 -14.01 -9.68 17.28
CA ASN A 247 -12.62 -9.54 17.67
C ASN A 247 -12.45 -9.23 19.16
N GLN A 248 -11.42 -9.82 19.78
CA GLN A 248 -11.27 -9.92 21.23
C GLN A 248 -11.19 -8.55 21.95
N SER A 249 -10.69 -7.52 21.26
CA SER A 249 -10.54 -6.15 21.78
C SER A 249 -11.54 -5.14 21.22
N LEU A 250 -12.46 -5.56 20.34
CA LEU A 250 -13.53 -4.73 19.75
C LEU A 250 -14.94 -5.11 20.22
N SER A 251 -15.06 -5.97 21.24
CA SER A 251 -16.38 -6.42 21.68
C SER A 251 -17.22 -5.28 22.25
N ALA A 252 -18.13 -4.75 21.43
CA ALA A 252 -19.38 -4.21 21.93
C ALA A 252 -20.23 -5.38 22.45
N ASN A 253 -20.99 -5.16 23.51
CA ASN A 253 -21.92 -6.12 24.14
C ASN A 253 -23.08 -6.57 23.21
N HIS A 254 -22.80 -7.15 22.06
CA HIS A 254 -23.81 -7.65 21.13
C HIS A 254 -23.41 -9.02 20.57
N ILE A 255 -23.61 -10.03 21.41
CA ILE A 255 -23.88 -11.39 20.95
C ILE A 255 -25.39 -11.43 20.73
N TYR A 256 -25.84 -11.64 19.49
CA TYR A 256 -27.18 -12.14 19.19
C TYR A 256 -27.04 -13.47 18.46
#